data_AF-A0A8X7UMT2-F1
#
_entry.id   AF-A0A8X7UMT2-F1
#
_cell.length_a   1.000
_cell.length_b   1.000
_cell.length_c   1.000
_cell.angle_alpha   90.00
_cell.angle_beta   90.00
_cell.angle_gamma   90.00
#
_symmetry.space_group_name_H-M   'P 1'
#
loop_
_entity.id
_entity.type
_entity.pdbx_description
1 polymer ?
#
loop_
_entity_poly.entity_id
_entity_poly.type
_entity_poly.pdbx_seq_one_letter_code
_entity_poly.pdbx_strand_id
1 'polypeptide(L)' 'MEVFRRRHMTYSYCYDRTRYKVSLPECVVNPAEAQRLRVYDPVTFGGIPRRHRRGKHRSKRSRTDGTVST' A
#
# COMPACT_ATOMS: atom_id res chain seq x y z
N MET A 1 4.53 16.44 -25.98
CA MET A 1 3.56 15.80 -25.05
C MET A 1 4.13 15.46 -23.67
N GLU A 2 5.43 15.21 -23.55
CA GLU A 2 6.03 14.77 -22.27
C GLU A 2 5.91 15.80 -21.14
N VAL A 3 6.07 17.10 -21.44
CA VAL A 3 5.96 18.18 -20.44
C VAL A 3 4.55 18.26 -19.84
N PHE A 4 3.52 18.09 -20.68
CA PHE A 4 2.13 18.07 -20.21
C PHE A 4 1.89 16.88 -19.28
N ARG A 5 2.36 15.68 -19.67
CA ARG A 5 2.29 14.48 -18.83
C ARG A 5 3.01 14.69 -17.49
N ARG A 6 4.21 15.27 -17.53
CA ARG A 6 5.01 15.59 -16.35
C ARG A 6 4.49 16.73 -15.47
N ARG A 7 3.45 17.46 -15.86
CA ARG A 7 2.87 18.55 -15.05
C ARG A 7 1.45 18.24 -14.61
N HIS A 8 0.61 17.79 -15.54
CA HIS A 8 -0.84 17.73 -15.35
C HIS A 8 -1.40 16.31 -15.24
N MET A 9 -0.60 15.28 -15.55
CA MET A 9 -1.08 13.90 -15.45
C MET A 9 -1.05 13.42 -14.00
N THR A 10 -2.23 13.12 -13.46
CA THR A 10 -2.43 12.61 -12.10
C THR A 10 -2.63 11.10 -12.06
N TYR A 11 -3.03 10.50 -13.19
CA TYR A 11 -3.34 9.09 -13.30
C TYR A 11 -2.76 8.48 -14.58
N SER A 12 -2.23 7.26 -14.45
CA SER A 12 -1.70 6.45 -15.54
C SER A 12 -1.98 4.97 -15.26
N TYR A 13 -2.68 4.30 -16.18
CA TYR A 13 -2.99 2.88 -16.04
C TYR A 13 -1.74 1.99 -16.01
N CYS A 14 -0.67 2.39 -16.70
CA CYS A 14 0.58 1.60 -16.77
C CYS A 14 1.27 1.41 -15.42
N TYR A 15 1.03 2.31 -14.46
CA TYR A 15 1.60 2.24 -13.12
C TYR A 15 0.61 1.73 -12.08
N ASP A 16 -0.66 1.48 -12.47
CA ASP A 16 -1.71 1.03 -11.58
C ASP A 16 -1.59 -0.48 -11.32
N ARG A 17 -0.76 -0.80 -10.34
CA ARG A 17 -0.55 -2.17 -9.85
C ARG A 17 -1.73 -2.71 -9.03
N THR A 18 -2.69 -1.87 -8.66
CA THR A 18 -3.87 -2.29 -7.89
C THR A 18 -4.88 -2.98 -8.80
N ARG A 19 -5.06 -2.42 -10.00
CA ARG A 19 -5.95 -2.96 -11.03
C ARG A 19 -5.25 -3.99 -11.91
N TYR A 20 -4.00 -3.74 -12.33
CA TYR A 20 -3.26 -4.63 -13.21
C TYR A 20 -2.02 -5.19 -12.51
N LYS A 21 -2.08 -6.45 -12.08
CA LYS A 21 -0.95 -7.13 -11.41
C LYS A 21 0.24 -7.34 -12.35
N VAL A 22 -0.03 -7.47 -13.63
CA VAL A 22 0.98 -7.66 -14.68
C VAL A 22 1.03 -6.39 -15.51
N SER A 23 2.22 -5.83 -15.69
CA SER A 23 2.43 -4.67 -16.57
C SER A 23 2.13 -5.07 -18.01
N LEU A 24 1.31 -4.29 -18.69
CA LEU A 24 1.00 -4.53 -20.09
C LEU A 24 2.26 -4.29 -20.96
N PRO A 25 2.45 -5.05 -22.05
CA PRO A 25 3.68 -5.03 -22.85
C PRO A 25 3.96 -3.68 -23.54
N GLU A 26 2.94 -2.86 -23.77
CA GLU A 26 3.07 -1.51 -24.32
C GLU A 26 3.50 -0.46 -23.29
N CYS A 27 3.52 -0.80 -22.00
CA CYS A 27 3.86 0.14 -20.95
C CYS A 27 5.37 0.36 -20.87
N VAL A 28 5.80 1.57 -21.19
CA VAL A 28 7.16 2.04 -20.96
C VAL A 28 7.28 2.51 -19.52
N VAL A 29 8.01 1.74 -18.70
CA VAL A 29 8.17 2.04 -17.27
C VAL A 29 9.24 3.11 -17.07
N ASN A 30 8.84 4.33 -16.72
CA ASN A 30 9.74 5.40 -16.32
C ASN A 30 9.68 5.62 -14.80
N PRO A 31 10.78 5.41 -14.05
CA PRO A 31 10.79 5.54 -12.61
C PRO A 31 10.51 6.97 -12.12
N ALA A 32 10.87 8.01 -12.89
CA ALA A 32 10.63 9.39 -12.51
C ALA A 32 9.14 9.74 -12.57
N GLU A 33 8.43 9.22 -13.57
CA GLU A 33 6.98 9.40 -13.70
C GLU A 33 6.24 8.66 -12.59
N ALA A 34 6.67 7.43 -12.27
CA ALA A 34 6.13 6.65 -11.17
C ALA A 34 6.23 7.40 -9.83
N GLN A 35 7.39 7.98 -9.52
CA GLN A 35 7.57 8.76 -8.29
C GLN A 35 6.66 9.98 -8.24
N ARG A 36 6.48 10.68 -9.37
CA ARG A 36 5.61 11.84 -9.44
C ARG A 36 4.15 11.46 -9.22
N LEU A 37 3.67 10.41 -9.89
CA LEU A 37 2.30 9.92 -9.77
C LEU A 37 1.97 9.49 -8.33
N ARG A 38 2.95 8.98 -7.57
CA ARG A 38 2.78 8.68 -6.14
C ARG A 38 2.49 9.90 -5.27
N VAL A 39 3.00 11.07 -5.64
CA VAL A 39 2.72 12.32 -4.91
C VAL A 39 1.29 12.80 -5.19
N TYR A 40 0.80 12.62 -6.41
CA TYR A 40 -0.55 13.03 -6.81
C TYR A 40 -1.63 12.04 -6.33
N ASP A 41 -1.40 10.75 -6.47
CA ASP A 41 -2.31 9.69 -6.03
C ASP A 41 -1.56 8.62 -5.21
N PRO A 42 -1.35 8.90 -3.90
CA PRO A 42 -0.68 7.97 -3.01
C PRO A 42 -1.52 6.73 -2.67
N VAL A 43 -2.83 6.75 -2.97
CA VAL A 43 -3.74 5.62 -2.72
C VAL A 43 -3.53 4.53 -3.76
N THR A 44 -3.51 4.92 -5.04
CA THR A 44 -3.37 3.98 -6.15
C THR A 44 -1.92 3.55 -6.38
N PHE A 45 -0.96 4.47 -6.35
CA PHE A 45 0.45 4.18 -6.68
C PHE A 45 1.33 3.83 -5.48
N GLY A 46 0.76 3.91 -4.27
CA GLY A 46 1.44 3.60 -3.02
C GLY A 46 2.48 4.65 -2.61
N GLY A 47 2.84 4.63 -1.32
CA GLY A 47 3.74 5.63 -0.74
C GLY A 47 3.41 5.93 0.72
N ILE A 48 2.20 5.58 1.17
CA ILE A 48 1.84 5.63 2.58
C ILE A 48 2.53 4.44 3.28
N PRO A 49 3.50 4.67 4.18
CA PRO A 49 4.06 3.60 4.98
C PRO A 49 2.92 2.99 5.77
N ARG A 50 2.54 1.74 5.46
CA ARG A 50 1.57 1.02 6.29
C ARG A 50 2.23 0.87 7.65
N ARG A 51 1.86 1.74 8.60
CA ARG A 51 2.28 1.60 10.00
C ARG A 51 1.98 0.16 10.40
N HIS A 52 3.03 -0.63 10.58
CA HIS A 52 2.92 -1.94 11.17
C HIS A 52 2.18 -1.76 12.50
N ARG A 53 0.90 -2.12 12.53
CA ARG A 53 0.18 -2.29 13.79
C ARG A 53 0.90 -3.44 14.49
N ARG A 54 1.85 -3.09 15.36
CA ARG A 54 2.47 -4.04 16.28
C ARG A 54 1.34 -4.66 17.09
N GLY A 55 0.92 -5.85 16.69
CA GLY A 55 -0.06 -6.64 17.41
C GLY A 55 0.53 -6.93 18.78
N LYS A 56 0.02 -6.26 19.80
CA LYS A 56 0.29 -6.59 21.20
C LYS A 56 -0.42 -7.92 21.45
N HIS A 57 0.29 -9.02 21.21
CA HIS A 57 -0.23 -10.35 21.52
C HIS A 57 -0.47 -10.47 23.02
N ARG A 58 -1.70 -10.87 23.33
CA ARG A 58 -2.27 -11.26 24.62
C ARG A 58 -1.30 -12.09 25.46
N SER A 59 -1.00 -11.65 26.68
CA SER A 59 -0.81 -12.60 27.78
C SER A 59 -2.18 -12.84 28.42
N LYS A 60 -2.66 -14.08 28.30
CA LYS A 60 -3.93 -14.53 28.86
C LYS A 60 -3.87 -14.41 30.38
N ARG A 61 -4.91 -13.83 30.97
CA ARG A 61 -5.26 -14.00 32.39
C ARG A 61 -5.34 -15.50 32.70
N SER A 62 -4.43 -16.03 33.50
CA SER A 62 -4.68 -17.24 34.28
C SER A 62 -5.39 -16.83 35.57
N ARG A 63 -6.72 -16.71 35.51
CA ARG A 63 -7.56 -16.82 36.71
C ARG A 63 -7.92 -18.28 36.86
N THR A 64 -7.16 -19.01 37.66
CA THR A 64 -7.66 -20.22 38.31
C THR A 64 -7.95 -19.81 39.75
N ASP A 65 -9.18 -19.35 39.96
CA ASP A 65 -9.77 -19.21 41.29
C ASP A 65 -10.64 -20.46 41.53
N GLY A 66 -10.61 -20.95 42.76
CA GLY A 66 -10.82 -22.36 43.10
C GLY A 66 -12.27 -22.86 43.15
N THR A 67 -12.38 -24.17 43.40
CA THR A 67 -13.50 -24.97 43.99
C THR A 67 -13.19 -26.45 43.62
N VAL A 68 -13.39 -27.51 44.41
CA VAL A 68 -13.98 -27.80 45.72
C VAL A 68 -13.51 -29.21 46.11
N SER A 69 -13.47 -29.49 47.42
CA SER A 69 -13.17 -30.75 48.12
C SER A 69 -13.93 -31.98 47.62
N THR A 70 -13.28 -33.16 47.63
CA THR A 70 -13.82 -34.44 48.16
C THR A 70 -12.64 -35.34 48.52
#